data_AF-A0A2D7M8N2-F1
#
_entry.id   AF-A0A2D7M8N2-F1
#
_cell.length_a   1.000
_cell.length_b   1.000
_cell.length_c   1.000
_cell.angle_alpha   90.00
_cell.angle_beta   90.00
_cell.angle_gamma   90.00
#
_symmetry.space_group_name_H-M   'P 1'
#
loop_
_entity.id
_entity.type
_entity.pdbx_description
1 polymer ?
#
loop_
_entity_poly.entity_id
_entity_poly.type
_entity_poly.pdbx_seq_one_letter_code
_entity_poly.pdbx_strand_id
1 'polypeptide(L)'
;MSWHDYLQDYIFYLKMERGLSQNSVENYHFDVKRFVSFCQGQAHLTHPQQVQLEDLELFLTEVSKELTPRSRARLLSGLKSFFSYLSFENIIDENPCSSLELPKIGRKLPVFLSINEMNTL
;
A
#
# COMPACT_ATOMS: atom_id res chain seq x y z
N MET A 1 1.28 -12.46 -13.64
CA MET A 1 0.12 -11.78 -13.07
C MET A 1 0.37 -10.29 -13.03
N SER A 2 -0.64 -9.51 -13.37
CA SER A 2 -0.67 -8.05 -13.26
C SER A 2 -1.12 -7.63 -11.86
N TRP A 3 -0.91 -6.36 -11.51
CA TRP A 3 -1.50 -5.77 -10.31
C TRP A 3 -3.02 -5.91 -10.22
N HIS A 4 -3.72 -5.91 -11.36
CA HIS A 4 -5.16 -6.09 -11.39
C HIS A 4 -5.55 -7.48 -10.90
N ASP A 5 -4.80 -8.51 -11.31
CA ASP A 5 -5.06 -9.90 -10.93
C ASP A 5 -4.90 -10.07 -9.41
N TYR A 6 -3.78 -9.61 -8.83
CA TYR A 6 -3.55 -9.66 -7.38
C TYR A 6 -4.64 -8.93 -6.57
N LEU A 7 -5.14 -7.80 -7.08
CA LEU A 7 -6.23 -7.08 -6.42
C LEU A 7 -7.54 -7.88 -6.50
N GLN A 8 -7.87 -8.48 -7.65
CA GLN A 8 -9.07 -9.30 -7.77
C GLN A 8 -9.03 -10.52 -6.85
N ASP A 9 -7.89 -11.21 -6.80
CA ASP A 9 -7.72 -12.38 -5.94
C ASP A 9 -7.83 -12.01 -4.46
N TYR A 10 -7.24 -10.87 -4.05
CA TYR A 10 -7.43 -10.33 -2.70
C TYR A 10 -8.91 -10.01 -2.38
N ILE A 11 -9.65 -9.41 -3.32
CA ILE A 11 -11.08 -9.12 -3.12
C ILE A 11 -11.90 -10.41 -3.03
N PHE A 12 -11.56 -11.43 -3.81
CA PHE A 12 -12.17 -12.74 -3.71
C PHE A 12 -11.91 -13.39 -2.34
N TYR A 13 -10.66 -13.37 -1.88
CA TYR A 13 -10.25 -13.81 -0.54
C TYR A 13 -11.06 -13.11 0.57
N LEU A 14 -11.19 -11.78 0.50
CA LEU A 14 -11.96 -11.02 1.50
C LEU A 14 -13.44 -11.42 1.54
N LYS A 15 -14.04 -11.75 0.39
CA LYS A 15 -15.45 -12.14 0.28
C LYS A 15 -15.68 -13.59 0.71
N MET A 16 -14.92 -14.51 0.13
CA MET A 16 -15.21 -15.93 0.21
C MET A 16 -14.59 -16.57 1.44
N GLU A 17 -13.33 -16.24 1.74
CA GLU A 17 -12.62 -16.86 2.86
C GLU A 17 -12.80 -16.09 4.16
N ARG A 18 -12.74 -14.76 4.08
CA ARG A 18 -12.90 -13.90 5.26
C ARG A 18 -14.35 -13.56 5.59
N GLY A 19 -15.29 -13.80 4.67
CA GLY A 19 -16.72 -13.55 4.87
C GLY A 19 -17.07 -12.10 5.21
N LEU A 20 -16.28 -11.13 4.72
CA LEU A 20 -16.51 -9.72 5.06
C LEU A 20 -17.76 -9.17 4.37
N SER A 21 -18.41 -8.21 5.03
CA SER A 21 -19.54 -7.49 4.44
C SER A 21 -19.11 -6.73 3.18
N GLN A 22 -20.05 -6.55 2.24
CA GLN A 22 -19.80 -5.85 0.98
C GLN A 22 -19.15 -4.47 1.19
N ASN A 23 -19.67 -3.69 2.15
CA ASN A 23 -19.10 -2.37 2.48
C ASN A 23 -17.65 -2.46 2.98
N SER A 24 -17.32 -3.50 3.75
CA SER A 24 -15.94 -3.70 4.22
C SER A 24 -15.04 -4.03 3.04
N VAL A 25 -15.46 -4.95 2.17
CA VAL A 25 -14.71 -5.33 0.97
C VAL A 25 -14.49 -4.14 0.05
N GLU A 26 -15.50 -3.30 -0.16
CA GLU A 26 -15.38 -2.08 -0.97
C GLU A 26 -14.38 -1.08 -0.38
N ASN A 27 -14.36 -0.92 0.95
CA ASN A 27 -13.40 -0.07 1.62
C ASN A 27 -11.96 -0.56 1.41
N TYR A 28 -11.72 -1.87 1.58
CA TYR A 28 -10.40 -2.48 1.32
C TYR A 28 -10.01 -2.36 -0.15
N HIS A 29 -10.93 -2.66 -1.07
CA HIS A 29 -10.72 -2.51 -2.50
C HIS A 29 -10.32 -1.09 -2.87
N PHE A 30 -11.04 -0.09 -2.38
CA PHE A 30 -10.75 1.32 -2.65
C PHE A 30 -9.34 1.71 -2.19
N ASP A 31 -8.98 1.32 -0.97
CA ASP A 31 -7.69 1.67 -0.36
C ASP A 31 -6.53 1.01 -1.09
N VAL A 32 -6.62 -0.28 -1.39
CA VAL A 32 -5.56 -1.03 -2.10
C VAL A 32 -5.48 -0.62 -3.57
N LYS A 33 -6.62 -0.36 -4.23
CA LYS A 33 -6.63 0.12 -5.62
C LYS A 33 -5.87 1.42 -5.78
N ARG A 34 -5.96 2.33 -4.80
CA ARG A 34 -5.18 3.58 -4.81
C ARG A 34 -3.67 3.32 -4.81
N PHE A 35 -3.20 2.35 -4.02
CA PHE A 35 -1.80 1.95 -4.00
C PHE A 35 -1.37 1.25 -5.29
N VAL A 36 -2.22 0.37 -5.84
CA VAL A 36 -1.99 -0.24 -7.15
C VAL A 36 -1.81 0.82 -8.24
N SER A 37 -2.68 1.85 -8.27
CA SER A 37 -2.55 2.95 -9.23
C SER A 37 -1.25 3.74 -9.05
N PHE A 38 -0.78 3.92 -7.82
CA PHE A 38 0.54 4.52 -7.56
C PHE A 38 1.66 3.64 -8.13
N CYS A 39 1.64 2.32 -7.88
CA CYS A 39 2.65 1.39 -8.39
C CYS A 39 2.71 1.38 -9.92
N GLN A 40 1.57 1.44 -10.59
CA GLN A 40 1.49 1.50 -12.05
C GLN A 40 2.11 2.75 -12.67
N GLY A 41 2.31 3.81 -11.87
CA GLY A 41 3.05 5.01 -12.29
C GLY A 41 4.57 4.90 -12.13
N GLN A 42 5.07 3.85 -11.47
CA GLN A 42 6.50 3.66 -11.19
C GLN A 42 7.08 2.57 -12.10
N ALA A 43 8.17 2.87 -12.79
CA ALA A 43 8.77 1.95 -13.75
C ALA A 43 9.30 0.65 -13.12
N HIS A 44 9.71 0.68 -11.85
CA HIS A 44 10.26 -0.48 -11.14
C HIS A 44 9.23 -1.33 -10.40
N LEU A 45 7.98 -0.86 -10.25
CA LEU A 45 6.93 -1.54 -9.48
C LEU A 45 5.94 -2.30 -10.39
N THR A 46 6.45 -3.22 -11.19
CA THR A 46 5.62 -4.04 -12.08
C THR A 46 4.88 -5.16 -11.34
N HIS A 47 5.39 -5.59 -10.18
CA HIS A 47 4.85 -6.68 -9.36
C HIS A 47 4.97 -6.40 -7.84
N PRO A 48 4.13 -7.04 -7.00
CA PRO A 48 4.18 -6.86 -5.54
C PRO A 48 5.51 -7.23 -4.89
N GLN A 49 6.25 -8.19 -5.46
CA GLN A 49 7.55 -8.65 -4.97
C GLN A 49 8.64 -7.56 -5.02
N GLN A 50 8.42 -6.51 -5.82
CA GLN A 50 9.38 -5.41 -5.97
C GLN A 50 9.12 -4.28 -4.98
N VAL A 51 7.98 -4.30 -4.26
CA VAL A 51 7.63 -3.24 -3.32
C VAL A 51 8.56 -3.31 -2.12
N GLN A 52 9.26 -2.21 -1.86
CA GLN A 52 10.05 -2.01 -0.66
C GLN A 52 9.35 -1.07 0.33
N LEU A 53 9.93 -0.92 1.52
CA LEU A 53 9.38 -0.06 2.57
C LEU A 53 9.32 1.40 2.09
N GLU A 54 10.33 1.84 1.35
CA GLU A 54 10.49 3.20 0.84
C GLU A 54 9.37 3.56 -0.14
N ASP A 55 8.91 2.62 -0.97
CA ASP A 55 7.78 2.82 -1.89
C ASP A 55 6.48 3.06 -1.12
N LEU A 56 6.27 2.33 -0.02
CA LEU A 56 5.10 2.49 0.84
C LEU A 56 5.14 3.83 1.57
N GLU A 57 6.31 4.24 2.07
CA GLU A 57 6.50 5.53 2.74
C GLU A 57 6.30 6.70 1.78
N LEU A 58 6.80 6.58 0.54
CA LEU A 58 6.58 7.55 -0.53
C LEU A 58 5.08 7.66 -0.85
N PHE A 59 4.41 6.54 -1.11
CA PHE A 59 2.97 6.51 -1.37
C PHE A 59 2.16 7.16 -0.23
N LEU A 60 2.44 6.76 1.03
CA LEU A 60 1.75 7.30 2.20
C LEU A 60 2.00 8.80 2.36
N THR A 61 3.19 9.28 2.00
CA THR A 61 3.53 10.70 2.03
C THR A 61 2.74 11.49 1.00
N GLU A 62 2.66 11.00 -0.24
CA GLU A 62 1.91 11.65 -1.32
C GLU A 62 0.42 11.77 -0.99
N VAL A 63 -0.21 10.66 -0.60
CA VAL A 63 -1.66 10.63 -0.29
C VAL A 63 -2.00 11.32 1.04
N SER A 64 -1.03 11.47 1.97
CA SER A 64 -1.30 12.12 3.26
C SER A 64 -1.68 13.59 3.14
N LYS A 65 -1.29 14.27 2.05
CA LYS A 65 -1.59 15.67 1.80
C LYS A 65 -3.10 15.92 1.62
N GLU A 66 -3.84 14.89 1.24
CA GLU A 66 -5.26 14.96 0.91
C GLU A 66 -6.16 14.25 1.94
N LEU A 67 -5.56 13.53 2.88
CA LEU A 67 -6.28 12.59 3.76
C LEU A 67 -6.30 13.04 5.21
N THR A 68 -7.48 12.95 5.81
CA THR A 68 -7.64 13.10 7.27
C THR A 68 -6.88 11.99 8.01
N PRO A 69 -6.47 12.21 9.28
CA PRO A 69 -5.80 11.19 10.08
C PRO A 69 -6.56 9.85 10.13
N ARG A 70 -7.90 9.91 10.22
CA ARG A 70 -8.77 8.72 10.19
C ARG A 70 -8.67 7.97 8.86
N SER A 71 -8.67 8.70 7.74
CA SER A 71 -8.57 8.09 6.40
C SER A 71 -7.18 7.50 6.16
N ARG A 72 -6.12 8.14 6.67
CA ARG A 72 -4.76 7.61 6.62
C ARG A 72 -4.63 6.30 7.41
N ALA A 73 -5.20 6.23 8.61
CA ALA A 73 -5.20 5.00 9.40
C ALA A 73 -5.95 3.87 8.70
N ARG A 74 -7.10 4.18 8.07
CA ARG A 74 -7.88 3.23 7.28
C ARG A 74 -7.10 2.71 6.07
N LEU A 75 -6.49 3.61 5.30
CA LEU A 75 -5.63 3.26 4.16
C LEU A 75 -4.49 2.33 4.58
N LEU A 76 -3.77 2.66 5.66
CA LEU A 76 -2.70 1.80 6.16
C LEU A 76 -3.21 0.43 6.58
N SER A 77 -4.38 0.35 7.22
CA SER A 77 -5.02 -0.93 7.54
C SER A 77 -5.31 -1.75 6.28
N GLY A 78 -5.74 -1.10 5.21
CA GLY A 78 -5.94 -1.72 3.90
C GLY A 78 -4.65 -2.30 3.33
N LEU A 79 -3.57 -1.52 3.32
CA LEU A 79 -2.25 -1.97 2.85
C LEU A 79 -1.74 -3.16 3.67
N LYS A 80 -1.77 -3.05 5.00
CA LYS A 80 -1.33 -4.13 5.89
C LYS A 80 -2.10 -5.42 5.62
N SER A 81 -3.42 -5.33 5.45
CA SER A 81 -4.23 -6.50 5.12
C SER A 81 -3.87 -7.10 3.77
N PHE A 82 -3.65 -6.28 2.74
CA PHE A 82 -3.29 -6.75 1.40
C PHE A 82 -1.94 -7.46 1.38
N PHE A 83 -0.89 -6.85 1.94
CA PHE A 83 0.43 -7.49 1.98
C PHE A 83 0.47 -8.71 2.91
N SER A 84 -0.38 -8.75 3.94
CA SER A 84 -0.55 -9.97 4.75
C SER A 84 -1.18 -11.09 3.95
N TYR A 85 -2.16 -10.78 3.10
CA TYR A 85 -2.75 -11.74 2.16
C TYR A 85 -1.71 -12.24 1.14
N LEU A 86 -0.93 -11.34 0.52
CA LEU A 86 0.10 -11.75 -0.43
C LEU A 86 1.15 -12.67 0.22
N SER A 87 1.54 -12.40 1.46
CA SER A 87 2.44 -13.26 2.21
C SER A 87 1.78 -14.61 2.57
N PHE A 88 0.51 -14.61 2.95
CA PHE A 88 -0.26 -15.82 3.22
C PHE A 88 -0.36 -16.75 2.00
N GLU A 89 -0.52 -16.17 0.80
CA GLU A 89 -0.53 -16.89 -0.48
C GLU A 89 0.88 -17.24 -1.00
N ASN A 90 1.95 -16.96 -0.24
CA ASN A 90 3.35 -17.14 -0.64
C ASN A 90 3.70 -16.42 -1.96
N ILE A 91 3.04 -15.30 -2.26
CA ILE A 91 3.34 -14.45 -3.43
C ILE A 91 4.57 -13.58 -3.15
N ILE A 92 4.75 -13.17 -1.90
CA ILE A 92 5.91 -12.42 -1.41
C ILE A 92 6.53 -13.17 -0.22
N ASP A 93 7.86 -13.15 -0.14
CA ASP A 93 8.61 -13.79 0.94
C ASP A 93 8.59 -12.94 2.23
N GLU A 94 8.71 -11.63 2.06
CA GLU A 94 8.75 -10.66 3.16
C GLU A 94 7.65 -9.62 3.01
N ASN A 95 6.93 -9.35 4.11
CA ASN A 95 5.88 -8.34 4.11
C ASN A 95 6.50 -6.94 4.32
N PRO A 96 6.47 -6.04 3.31
CA PRO A 96 7.08 -4.71 3.41
C PRO A 96 6.34 -3.78 4.39
N CYS A 97 5.09 -4.12 4.75
CA CYS A 97 4.33 -3.38 5.76
C CYS A 97 4.68 -3.76 7.21
N SER A 98 5.53 -4.76 7.44
CA SER A 98 5.88 -5.25 8.78
C SER A 98 6.46 -4.17 9.69
N SER A 99 7.27 -3.27 9.11
CA SER A 99 7.94 -2.17 9.82
C SER A 99 7.19 -0.83 9.74
N LEU A 100 6.04 -0.77 9.05
CA LEU A 100 5.25 0.45 8.97
C LEU A 100 4.54 0.73 10.30
N GLU A 101 5.08 1.69 11.06
CA GLU A 101 4.35 2.30 12.17
C GLU A 101 3.40 3.40 11.67
N LEU A 102 2.22 3.50 12.29
CA LEU A 102 1.38 4.68 12.12
C LEU A 102 2.19 5.90 12.57
N PRO A 103 2.26 6.99 11.78
CA PRO A 103 2.80 8.24 12.29
C PRO A 103 1.95 8.65 13.48
N LYS A 104 2.51 8.54 14.70
CA LYS A 104 1.88 9.11 15.89
C LYS A 104 1.59 10.56 15.56
N ILE A 105 0.33 10.98 15.71
CA ILE A 105 -0.14 12.35 15.44
C ILE A 105 0.90 13.32 16.02
N GLY A 106 1.65 14.01 15.17
CA GLY A 106 2.70 14.95 15.57
C GLY A 106 4.15 14.58 15.19
N ARG A 107 4.46 13.35 14.74
CA ARG A 107 5.76 13.07 14.11
C ARG A 107 5.66 13.36 12.61
N LYS A 108 6.55 14.26 12.13
CA LYS A 108 6.82 14.44 10.70
C LYS A 108 7.04 13.04 10.12
N LEU A 109 6.34 12.72 9.03
CA LEU A 109 6.78 11.65 8.14
C LEU A 109 8.27 11.88 7.88
N PRO A 110 9.12 10.84 7.89
CA PRO A 110 10.50 11.03 7.46
C PRO A 110 10.43 11.72 6.10
N VAL A 111 10.95 12.95 6.06
CA VAL A 111 11.14 13.66 4.81
C VAL A 111 12.23 12.85 4.13
N PHE A 112 11.84 11.88 3.30
CA PHE A 112 12.76 11.33 2.34
C PHE A 112 13.23 12.52 1.52
N LEU A 113 14.50 12.83 1.70
CA LEU A 113 15.23 13.79 0.89
C LEU A 113 14.80 13.54 -0.54
N SER A 114 14.22 14.57 -1.16
CA SER A 114 14.08 14.63 -2.60
C SER A 114 15.44 14.33 -3.20
N ILE A 115 15.68 13.08 -3.62
CA ILE A 115 16.80 12.75 -4.49
C ILE A 115 16.39 13.29 -5.87
N ASN A 116 16.52 14.60 -6.01
CA ASN A 116 16.48 15.32 -7.28
C ASN A 116 17.25 16.64 -7.16
N GLU A 117 18.41 16.59 -6.51
CA GLU A 117 19.52 17.48 -6.86
C GLU A 117 20.60 16.63 -7.53
N MET A 118 20.28 16.16 -8.74
CA MET A 118 21.33 15.73 -9.67
C MET A 118 22.03 17.00 -10.14
N ASN A 119 23.28 17.12 -9.71
CA ASN A 119 24.30 18.05 -10.18
C ASN A 119 24.11 18.46 -11.66
N THR A 120 23.84 19.73 -11.89
CA THR A 120 24.38 20.44 -13.05
C THR A 120 25.50 21.34 -12.54
N LEU A 121 26.73 20.86 -12.73
CA LEU A 121 27.91 21.72 -12.88
C LEU A 121 27.80 22.51 -14.20
#